data_AF-A0A542B9V0-F1
#
_entry.id   AF-A0A542B9V0-F1
#
_cell.length_a   1.000
_cell.length_b   1.000
_cell.length_c   1.000
_cell.angle_alpha   90.00
_cell.angle_beta   90.00
_cell.angle_gamma   90.00
#
_symmetry.space_group_name_H-M   'P 1'
#
loop_
_entity.id
_entity.type
_entity.pdbx_description
1 polymer ?
#
loop_
_entity_poly.entity_id
_entity_poly.type
_entity_poly.pdbx_seq_one_letter_code
_entity_poly.pdbx_strand_id
1 'polypeptide(L)'
;MRRRVAISILGTTLDAGRGERWKRWRPTIGLCQQQGLFIDRLELIHGANSSGLAREIIADIEKVSPATEVRLHVIEMADPWDFSEVYTSLRDFARAYAFDPDREDYLVNITTGTHVAQICWFLLAEAHYIPGRLIQLSPPRGRPETSDFAGNHSIIDLDLSRYDAIATRFAAEHEEATSFLKSGIATRSAAFNAMIDQIEKVAIRSRAPVLLTGPTGAGKSQLARRIYELKKAQHQVPGDFVEVNCATLRGDQAMSTLFGHVKGAFTGAQSDRPGLMKAADKGVLFLDEIGELGLDEQAMCLRAIEEKRFLPMGSDRDRISDFQLIAGTNRDLSLCVRDGTFREDLFARLNLWTFRLPALRDRKEDIEPNLDFELRRFTERERQNVTFNKEARELYLKFAVAPDAAWHANFRDLSASVTRMATLAPQGRINEATVRDEIARLSEHWRAGQTNAPDLEGRLADILGSERVEEIDLFDRAQLAAVIAVCHESRTLSAAGRKLFSVSRTTKTSGNDADRLRKYLGRFGLKFEDVSEVSTDRH
;
A
#
# COMPACT_ATOMS: atom_id res chain seq x y z
N MET A 1 14.35 -35.01 31.17
CA MET A 1 15.25 -33.86 30.89
C MET A 1 15.84 -34.11 29.51
N ARG A 2 15.81 -33.14 28.59
CA ARG A 2 16.40 -33.31 27.25
C ARG A 2 17.91 -33.45 27.36
N ARG A 3 18.52 -34.28 26.54
CA ARG A 3 19.99 -34.42 26.49
C ARG A 3 20.58 -33.21 25.78
N ARG A 4 21.58 -32.56 26.39
CA ARG A 4 22.24 -31.39 25.78
C ARG A 4 23.35 -31.85 24.86
N VAL A 5 23.25 -31.44 23.60
CA VAL A 5 24.22 -31.78 22.56
C VAL A 5 24.89 -30.49 22.10
N ALA A 6 26.19 -30.37 22.31
CA ALA A 6 26.98 -29.26 21.81
C ALA A 6 27.61 -29.62 20.46
N ILE A 7 27.58 -28.70 19.49
CA ILE A 7 28.27 -28.82 18.20
C ILE A 7 29.36 -27.77 18.18
N SER A 8 30.62 -28.17 17.98
CA SER A 8 31.76 -27.26 18.06
C SER A 8 32.78 -27.55 16.97
N ILE A 9 33.34 -26.51 16.36
CA ILE A 9 34.53 -26.64 15.51
C ILE A 9 35.77 -26.60 16.41
N LEU A 10 36.72 -27.50 16.19
CA LEU A 10 37.98 -27.53 16.93
C LEU A 10 38.79 -26.24 16.70
N GLY A 11 39.12 -25.53 17.77
CA GLY A 11 39.96 -24.33 17.71
C GLY A 11 41.44 -24.68 17.63
N THR A 12 41.99 -24.88 16.43
CA THR A 12 43.39 -25.28 16.21
C THR A 12 44.44 -24.40 16.91
N THR A 13 44.13 -23.13 17.16
CA THR A 13 45.01 -22.20 17.90
C THR A 13 44.68 -22.14 19.39
N LEU A 14 43.40 -21.94 19.75
CA LEU A 14 42.95 -21.73 21.12
C LEU A 14 42.99 -23.03 21.95
N ASP A 15 42.57 -24.14 21.35
CA ASP A 15 42.48 -25.44 22.02
C ASP A 15 43.81 -26.19 22.06
N ALA A 16 44.80 -25.82 21.24
CA ALA A 16 46.12 -26.46 21.25
C ALA A 16 46.94 -26.18 22.51
N GLY A 17 46.70 -25.07 23.22
CA GLY A 17 47.31 -24.81 24.52
C GLY A 17 48.86 -24.89 24.54
N ARG A 18 49.56 -24.44 23.49
CA ARG A 18 51.04 -24.55 23.34
C ARG A 18 51.79 -24.24 24.65
N GLY A 19 52.61 -25.19 25.13
CA GLY A 19 53.32 -25.12 26.41
C GLY A 19 52.59 -25.87 27.53
N GLU A 20 52.35 -25.21 28.67
CA GLU A 20 51.57 -25.78 29.78
C GLU A 20 50.06 -25.69 29.50
N ARG A 21 49.53 -26.69 28.79
CA ARG A 21 48.15 -26.69 28.26
C ARG A 21 47.03 -26.51 29.29
N TRP A 22 47.25 -26.89 30.55
CA TRP A 22 46.30 -26.73 31.66
C TRP A 22 46.30 -25.33 32.29
N LYS A 23 47.25 -24.46 31.93
CA LYS A 23 47.33 -23.07 32.42
C LYS A 23 46.79 -22.04 31.42
N ARG A 24 46.18 -22.51 30.32
CA ARG A 24 45.61 -21.67 29.26
C ARG A 24 44.14 -21.97 29.08
N TRP A 25 43.39 -20.93 28.74
CA TRP A 25 41.98 -21.07 28.40
C TRP A 25 41.82 -21.80 27.07
N ARG A 26 41.08 -22.91 27.09
CA ARG A 26 40.82 -23.78 25.94
C ARG A 26 39.30 -23.90 25.78
N PRO A 27 38.68 -23.14 24.86
CA PRO A 27 37.23 -22.99 24.83
C PRO A 27 36.46 -24.31 24.68
N THR A 28 36.93 -25.26 23.88
CA THR A 28 36.23 -26.54 23.68
C THR A 28 36.20 -27.38 24.96
N ILE A 29 37.26 -27.33 25.76
CA ILE A 29 37.29 -27.97 27.08
C ILE A 29 36.46 -27.17 28.08
N GLY A 30 36.62 -25.84 28.08
CA GLY A 30 35.88 -24.95 28.97
C GLY A 30 34.36 -25.07 28.81
N LEU A 31 33.88 -25.38 27.60
CA LEU A 31 32.48 -25.72 27.33
C LEU A 31 31.98 -26.90 28.16
N CYS A 32 32.80 -27.94 28.31
CA CYS A 32 32.46 -29.13 29.08
C CYS A 32 32.69 -28.96 30.60
N GLN A 33 33.30 -27.85 31.02
CA GLN A 33 33.59 -27.53 32.43
C GLN A 33 32.60 -26.52 33.03
N GLN A 34 31.62 -26.03 32.27
CA GLN A 34 30.71 -24.99 32.71
C GLN A 34 29.86 -25.43 33.91
N GLN A 35 29.89 -24.66 35.00
CA GLN A 35 29.02 -24.90 36.15
C GLN A 35 27.56 -24.65 35.77
N GLY A 36 26.68 -25.61 36.08
CA GLY A 36 25.25 -25.53 35.77
C GLY A 36 24.88 -25.84 34.31
N LEU A 37 25.86 -26.05 33.43
CA LEU A 37 25.66 -26.41 32.03
C LEU A 37 26.42 -27.70 31.70
N PHE A 38 25.84 -28.83 32.07
CA PHE A 38 26.38 -30.15 31.71
C PHE A 38 26.07 -30.48 30.24
N ILE A 39 27.09 -30.90 29.49
CA ILE A 39 26.99 -31.34 28.10
C ILE A 39 27.00 -32.87 28.07
N ASP A 40 25.89 -33.48 27.62
CA ASP A 40 25.77 -34.94 27.51
C ASP A 40 26.59 -35.46 26.32
N ARG A 41 26.57 -34.72 25.20
CA ARG A 41 27.30 -35.10 23.99
C ARG A 41 27.92 -33.89 23.29
N LEU A 42 29.17 -34.02 22.85
CA LEU A 42 29.89 -33.03 22.06
C LEU A 42 30.18 -33.59 20.66
N GLU A 43 29.55 -33.00 19.65
CA GLU A 43 29.86 -33.21 18.24
C GLU A 43 31.02 -32.27 17.85
N LEU A 44 32.24 -32.81 17.78
CA LEU A 44 33.47 -32.05 17.53
C LEU A 44 33.89 -32.17 16.06
N ILE A 45 33.74 -31.07 15.33
CA ILE A 45 34.14 -30.95 13.93
C ILE A 45 35.61 -30.57 13.82
N HIS A 46 36.37 -31.28 12.98
CA HIS A 46 37.77 -30.97 12.71
C HIS A 46 38.15 -31.33 11.26
N GLY A 47 39.26 -30.77 10.76
CA GLY A 47 39.84 -31.20 9.47
C GLY A 47 40.80 -32.38 9.65
N ALA A 48 41.17 -33.08 8.58
CA ALA A 48 42.09 -34.22 8.67
C ALA A 48 43.42 -33.84 9.34
N ASN A 49 43.94 -32.65 9.06
CA ASN A 49 45.22 -32.15 9.57
C ASN A 49 45.24 -31.92 11.08
N SER A 50 44.08 -31.83 11.75
CA SER A 50 43.96 -31.61 13.20
C SER A 50 43.50 -32.84 13.99
N SER A 51 43.47 -34.02 13.37
CA SER A 51 43.05 -35.28 14.00
C SER A 51 43.85 -35.65 15.25
N GLY A 52 45.14 -35.28 15.32
CA GLY A 52 45.97 -35.50 16.50
C GLY A 52 45.51 -34.65 17.69
N LEU A 53 45.24 -33.36 17.44
CA LEU A 53 44.73 -32.44 18.45
C LEU A 53 43.31 -32.82 18.90
N ALA A 54 42.45 -33.27 17.98
CA ALA A 54 41.11 -33.74 18.33
C ALA A 54 41.14 -34.88 19.36
N ARG A 55 42.04 -35.86 19.18
CA ARG A 55 42.26 -36.95 20.13
C ARG A 55 42.79 -36.48 21.48
N GLU A 56 43.68 -35.49 21.50
CA GLU A 56 44.16 -34.88 22.75
C GLU A 56 43.03 -34.17 23.50
N ILE A 57 42.14 -33.47 22.78
CA ILE A 57 40.98 -32.81 23.37
C ILE A 57 40.02 -33.81 23.99
N ILE A 58 39.76 -34.94 23.35
CA ILE A 58 38.93 -36.02 23.92
C ILE A 58 39.52 -36.50 25.25
N ALA A 59 40.81 -36.85 25.27
CA ALA A 59 41.47 -37.35 26.48
C ALA A 59 41.50 -36.31 27.62
N ASP A 60 41.51 -35.02 27.28
CA ASP A 60 41.42 -33.95 28.28
C ASP A 60 39.98 -33.71 28.74
N ILE A 61 38.96 -33.84 27.86
CA ILE A 61 37.54 -33.80 28.23
C ILE A 61 37.19 -34.96 29.17
N GLU A 62 37.67 -36.17 28.90
CA GLU A 62 37.45 -37.35 29.76
C GLU A 62 37.92 -37.12 31.21
N LYS A 63 38.96 -36.30 31.41
CA LYS A 63 39.46 -35.97 32.76
C LYS A 63 38.58 -34.96 33.50
N VAL A 64 37.95 -34.04 32.79
CA VAL A 64 37.21 -32.92 33.39
C VAL A 64 35.70 -33.15 33.39
N SER A 65 35.19 -33.92 32.44
CA SER A 65 33.79 -34.32 32.30
C SER A 65 33.72 -35.75 31.74
N PRO A 66 33.99 -36.77 32.57
CA PRO A 66 34.04 -38.18 32.13
C PRO A 66 32.70 -38.71 31.61
N ALA A 67 31.59 -38.04 31.93
CA ALA A 67 30.25 -38.42 31.48
C ALA A 67 29.85 -37.80 30.13
N THR A 68 30.65 -36.89 29.56
CA THR A 68 30.39 -36.29 28.24
C THR A 68 30.86 -37.22 27.14
N GLU A 69 29.95 -37.65 26.26
CA GLU A 69 30.29 -38.40 25.04
C GLU A 69 30.85 -37.45 23.98
N VAL A 70 32.03 -37.71 23.41
CA VAL A 70 32.60 -36.90 22.32
C VAL A 70 32.58 -37.69 21.01
N ARG A 71 31.97 -37.12 19.97
CA ARG A 71 31.90 -37.69 18.62
C ARG A 71 32.64 -36.80 17.64
N LEU A 72 33.51 -37.39 16.83
CA LEU A 72 34.32 -36.68 15.85
C LEU A 72 33.63 -36.63 14.49
N HIS A 73 33.65 -35.45 13.86
CA HIS A 73 33.21 -35.25 12.48
C HIS A 73 34.35 -34.64 11.68
N VAL A 74 34.75 -35.33 10.62
CA VAL A 74 35.79 -34.84 9.71
C VAL A 74 35.13 -34.05 8.59
N ILE A 75 35.44 -32.75 8.52
CA ILE A 75 35.00 -31.89 7.43
C ILE A 75 36.24 -31.27 6.79
N GLU A 76 36.48 -31.61 5.52
CA GLU A 76 37.56 -31.01 4.73
C GLU A 76 37.13 -29.66 4.18
N MET A 77 37.98 -28.66 4.38
CA MET A 77 37.83 -27.31 3.84
C MET A 77 39.19 -26.91 3.26
N ALA A 78 39.27 -26.71 1.95
CA ALA A 78 40.46 -26.25 1.26
C ALA A 78 40.81 -24.82 1.66
N ASP A 79 39.82 -23.92 1.70
CA ASP A 79 39.97 -22.57 2.26
C ASP A 79 38.95 -22.30 3.39
N PRO A 80 39.37 -22.35 4.66
CA PRO A 80 38.54 -22.00 5.82
C PRO A 80 38.10 -20.54 5.91
N TRP A 81 38.54 -19.68 4.98
CA TRP A 81 38.15 -18.28 4.85
C TRP A 81 37.27 -18.01 3.62
N ASP A 82 37.05 -19.00 2.75
CA ASP A 82 36.07 -18.89 1.66
C ASP A 82 34.65 -19.13 2.21
N PHE A 83 33.80 -18.13 2.07
CA PHE A 83 32.44 -18.18 2.62
C PHE A 83 31.58 -19.25 1.94
N SER A 84 31.68 -19.41 0.62
CA SER A 84 30.85 -20.34 -0.14
C SER A 84 31.19 -21.79 0.19
N GLU A 85 32.48 -22.09 0.29
CA GLU A 85 32.98 -23.41 0.68
C GLU A 85 32.58 -23.75 2.11
N VAL A 86 32.90 -22.87 3.08
CA VAL A 86 32.60 -23.11 4.50
C VAL A 86 31.10 -23.26 4.72
N TYR A 87 30.27 -22.39 4.13
CA TYR A 87 28.82 -22.48 4.24
C TYR A 87 28.29 -23.78 3.66
N THR A 88 28.78 -24.21 2.50
CA THR A 88 28.36 -25.46 1.85
C THR A 88 28.70 -26.67 2.71
N SER A 89 29.94 -26.77 3.18
CA SER A 89 30.41 -27.89 4.00
C SER A 89 29.66 -28.00 5.34
N LEU A 90 29.41 -26.88 6.02
CA LEU A 90 28.66 -26.87 7.28
C LEU A 90 27.16 -27.15 7.07
N ARG A 91 26.58 -26.68 5.95
CA ARG A 91 25.20 -26.98 5.58
C ARG A 91 25.04 -28.47 5.26
N ASP A 92 25.99 -29.06 4.55
CA ASP A 92 25.94 -30.47 4.19
C ASP A 92 26.08 -31.36 5.44
N PHE A 93 26.93 -30.96 6.40
CA PHE A 93 26.95 -31.55 7.73
C PHE A 93 25.58 -31.47 8.42
N ALA A 94 24.98 -30.27 8.49
CA ALA A 94 23.68 -30.09 9.13
C ALA A 94 22.57 -30.93 8.47
N ARG A 95 22.60 -31.08 7.13
CA ARG A 95 21.64 -31.92 6.40
C ARG A 95 21.84 -33.41 6.64
N ALA A 96 23.09 -33.86 6.77
CA ALA A 96 23.40 -35.27 7.00
C ALA A 96 23.20 -35.67 8.47
N TYR A 97 23.25 -34.70 9.39
CA TYR A 97 23.11 -34.95 10.82
C TYR A 97 21.64 -35.17 11.22
N ALA A 98 21.36 -36.28 11.91
CA ALA A 98 20.01 -36.64 12.36
C ALA A 98 19.64 -35.90 13.66
N PHE A 99 19.05 -34.72 13.53
CA PHE A 99 18.54 -33.94 14.66
C PHE A 99 17.24 -34.54 15.25
N ASP A 100 17.14 -34.57 16.58
CA ASP A 100 15.97 -34.97 17.38
C ASP A 100 15.65 -33.89 18.42
N PRO A 101 15.02 -32.76 18.02
CA PRO A 101 14.75 -31.63 18.92
C PRO A 101 13.71 -31.93 20.02
N ASP A 102 12.99 -33.06 19.93
CA ASP A 102 12.05 -33.48 20.96
C ASP A 102 12.78 -34.05 22.18
N ARG A 103 13.89 -34.76 21.94
CA ARG A 103 14.68 -35.45 22.97
C ARG A 103 16.00 -34.76 23.30
N GLU A 104 16.55 -33.98 22.37
CA GLU A 104 17.85 -33.31 22.49
C GLU A 104 17.70 -31.78 22.47
N ASP A 105 18.59 -31.08 23.16
CA ASP A 105 18.72 -29.62 23.20
C ASP A 105 20.08 -29.25 22.60
N TYR A 106 20.07 -28.62 21.43
CA TYR A 106 21.28 -28.36 20.65
C TYR A 106 21.88 -26.99 20.95
N LEU A 107 23.20 -26.97 21.16
CA LEU A 107 23.99 -25.76 21.35
C LEU A 107 25.11 -25.70 20.31
N VAL A 108 25.13 -24.68 19.46
CA VAL A 108 26.19 -24.49 18.46
C VAL A 108 27.23 -23.53 19.02
N ASN A 109 28.44 -24.03 19.27
CA ASN A 109 29.54 -23.23 19.79
C ASN A 109 30.13 -22.36 18.69
N ILE A 110 30.00 -21.04 18.86
CA ILE A 110 30.53 -20.02 17.94
C ILE A 110 31.83 -19.40 18.44
N THR A 111 32.44 -19.94 19.49
CA THR A 111 33.68 -19.39 20.07
C THR A 111 34.91 -19.76 19.26
N THR A 112 34.90 -20.96 18.68
CA THR A 112 36.02 -21.57 17.97
C THR A 112 35.73 -21.66 16.47
N GLY A 113 36.79 -21.83 15.67
CA GLY A 113 36.72 -21.73 14.20
C GLY A 113 37.06 -20.33 13.69
N THR A 114 37.05 -20.16 12.37
CA THR A 114 37.26 -18.85 11.72
C THR A 114 36.04 -17.96 11.89
N HIS A 115 36.20 -16.63 11.76
CA HIS A 115 35.06 -15.71 11.75
C HIS A 115 34.04 -16.06 10.65
N VAL A 116 34.50 -16.61 9.52
CA VAL A 116 33.63 -17.12 8.45
C VAL A 116 32.77 -18.28 8.94
N ALA A 117 33.35 -19.26 9.64
CA ALA A 117 32.60 -20.37 10.23
C ALA A 117 31.59 -19.90 11.29
N GLN A 118 31.94 -18.88 12.10
CA GLN A 118 31.03 -18.28 13.07
C GLN A 118 29.79 -17.67 12.39
N ILE A 119 29.98 -16.91 11.31
CA ILE A 119 28.88 -16.34 10.52
C ILE A 119 28.04 -17.47 9.89
N CYS A 120 28.67 -18.51 9.36
CA CYS A 120 27.96 -19.64 8.77
C CYS A 120 27.09 -20.38 9.81
N TRP A 121 27.60 -20.59 11.04
CA TRP A 121 26.79 -21.17 12.11
C TRP A 121 25.59 -20.32 12.48
N PHE A 122 25.76 -19.00 12.54
CA PHE A 122 24.66 -18.08 12.76
C PHE A 122 23.59 -18.25 11.67
N LEU A 123 23.98 -18.19 10.40
CA LEU A 123 23.05 -18.30 9.27
C LEU A 123 22.34 -19.66 9.20
N LEU A 124 23.03 -20.75 9.54
CA LEU A 124 22.44 -22.10 9.55
C LEU A 124 21.46 -22.29 10.72
N ALA A 125 21.75 -21.70 11.88
CA ALA A 125 20.83 -21.72 13.02
C ALA A 125 19.60 -20.82 12.77
N GLU A 126 19.80 -19.62 12.21
CA GLU A 126 18.71 -18.69 11.84
C GLU A 126 17.78 -19.30 10.77
N ALA A 127 18.35 -19.92 9.72
CA ALA A 127 17.58 -20.58 8.68
C ALA A 127 17.00 -21.94 9.13
N HIS A 128 17.09 -22.27 10.41
CA HIS A 128 16.59 -23.51 11.03
C HIS A 128 17.14 -24.81 10.41
N TYR A 129 18.29 -24.77 9.75
CA TYR A 129 19.01 -26.00 9.35
C TYR A 129 19.60 -26.72 10.58
N ILE A 130 19.85 -25.99 11.66
CA ILE A 130 20.25 -26.53 12.95
C ILE A 130 19.21 -26.09 13.99
N PRO A 131 18.39 -27.00 14.53
CA PRO A 131 17.33 -26.65 15.48
C PRO A 131 17.90 -26.46 16.89
N GLY A 132 18.73 -25.42 17.08
CA GLY A 132 19.47 -25.18 18.32
C GLY A 132 19.77 -23.71 18.58
N ARG A 133 20.32 -23.43 19.76
CA ARG A 133 20.75 -22.08 20.18
C ARG A 133 22.25 -21.92 19.98
N LEU A 134 22.74 -20.69 19.87
CA LEU A 134 24.18 -20.46 19.82
C LEU A 134 24.74 -20.39 21.24
N ILE A 135 25.96 -20.86 21.44
CA ILE A 135 26.71 -20.68 22.68
C ILE A 135 28.04 -20.00 22.40
N GLN A 136 28.34 -18.96 23.17
CA GLN A 136 29.60 -18.23 23.10
C GLN A 136 30.29 -18.27 24.47
N LEU A 137 31.55 -18.66 24.48
CA LEU A 137 32.39 -18.73 25.66
C LEU A 137 33.33 -17.52 25.68
N SER A 138 33.68 -17.08 26.89
CA SER A 138 34.62 -16.00 27.15
C SER A 138 35.67 -16.46 28.15
N PRO A 139 36.92 -15.99 28.03
CA PRO A 139 37.97 -16.35 28.98
C PRO A 139 37.61 -15.89 30.40
N PRO A 140 38.15 -16.54 31.44
CA PRO A 140 37.96 -16.11 32.82
C PRO A 140 38.48 -14.67 33.01
N ARG A 141 37.78 -13.86 33.81
CA ARG A 141 38.18 -12.48 34.12
C ARG A 141 39.29 -12.52 35.19
N GLY A 142 40.51 -12.12 34.81
CA GLY A 142 41.68 -12.11 35.70
C GLY A 142 42.56 -13.36 35.56
N ARG A 143 43.76 -13.36 36.18
CA ARG A 143 44.64 -14.54 36.24
C ARG A 143 44.12 -15.42 37.39
N PRO A 144 43.53 -16.60 37.13
CA PRO A 144 42.99 -17.43 38.20
C PRO A 144 44.14 -17.92 39.09
N GLU A 145 44.04 -17.71 40.42
CA GLU A 145 44.94 -18.36 41.39
C GLU A 145 44.59 -19.85 41.57
N THR A 146 43.38 -20.25 41.17
CA THR A 146 42.87 -21.62 41.21
C THR A 146 42.76 -22.22 39.80
N SER A 147 42.72 -23.55 39.71
CA SER A 147 42.68 -24.34 38.47
C SER A 147 41.40 -24.20 37.63
N ASP A 148 40.57 -23.18 37.86
CA ASP A 148 39.33 -22.97 37.12
C ASP A 148 39.58 -22.09 35.88
N PHE A 149 39.84 -22.79 34.77
CA PHE A 149 40.00 -22.21 33.44
C PHE A 149 38.76 -22.44 32.57
N ALA A 150 37.57 -22.71 33.13
CA ALA A 150 36.36 -22.94 32.34
C ALA A 150 35.93 -21.69 31.56
N GLY A 151 36.11 -20.51 32.16
CA GLY A 151 35.60 -19.24 31.63
C GLY A 151 34.08 -19.12 31.81
N ASN A 152 33.48 -18.11 31.17
CA ASN A 152 32.04 -17.86 31.21
C ASN A 152 31.38 -18.26 29.89
N HIS A 153 30.08 -18.53 29.90
CA HIS A 153 29.29 -18.75 28.68
C HIS A 153 28.08 -17.82 28.59
N SER A 154 27.64 -17.57 27.37
CA SER A 154 26.40 -16.89 27.01
C SER A 154 25.66 -17.74 25.99
N ILE A 155 24.38 -18.03 26.24
CA ILE A 155 23.50 -18.71 25.29
C ILE A 155 22.67 -17.66 24.57
N ILE A 156 22.67 -17.71 23.25
CA ILE A 156 21.96 -16.78 22.37
C ILE A 156 20.82 -17.57 21.73
N ASP A 157 19.59 -17.24 22.10
CA ASP A 157 18.39 -17.75 21.44
C ASP A 157 18.12 -16.88 20.21
N LEU A 158 18.04 -17.49 19.03
CA LEU A 158 17.78 -16.76 17.77
C LEU A 158 16.28 -16.68 17.44
N ASP A 159 15.41 -17.31 18.24
CA ASP A 159 13.97 -17.21 18.06
C ASP A 159 13.47 -15.81 18.44
N LEU A 160 13.28 -14.97 17.41
CA LEU A 160 12.77 -13.60 17.52
C LEU A 160 11.36 -13.53 18.11
N SER A 161 10.58 -14.63 18.11
CA SER A 161 9.23 -14.65 18.71
C SER A 161 9.23 -14.50 20.23
N ARG A 162 10.37 -14.71 20.88
CA ARG A 162 10.56 -14.49 22.33
C ARG A 162 11.07 -13.10 22.67
N TYR A 163 11.47 -12.31 21.68
CA TYR A 163 11.93 -10.94 21.86
C TYR A 163 10.79 -9.96 21.57
N ASP A 164 9.86 -9.86 22.52
CA ASP A 164 8.76 -8.88 22.51
C ASP A 164 9.25 -7.46 22.19
N ALA A 165 10.47 -7.10 22.60
CA ALA A 165 11.07 -5.79 22.33
C ALA A 165 11.36 -5.51 20.85
N ILE A 166 11.69 -6.53 20.05
CA ILE A 166 11.94 -6.38 18.60
C ILE A 166 10.60 -6.37 17.86
N ALA A 167 9.66 -7.24 18.22
CA ALA A 167 8.30 -7.21 17.70
C ALA A 167 7.59 -5.88 18.01
N THR A 168 7.80 -5.32 19.20
CA THR A 168 7.29 -4.00 19.60
C THR A 168 7.92 -2.88 18.77
N ARG A 169 9.22 -2.96 18.44
CA ARG A 169 9.87 -1.99 17.55
C ARG A 169 9.37 -2.08 16.12
N PHE A 170 9.19 -3.27 15.57
CA PHE A 170 8.58 -3.45 14.24
C PHE A 170 7.12 -3.00 14.21
N ALA A 171 6.35 -3.23 15.29
CA ALA A 171 5.00 -2.72 15.42
C ALA A 171 4.98 -1.18 15.47
N ALA A 172 5.91 -0.56 16.21
CA ALA A 172 6.06 0.89 16.27
C ALA A 172 6.49 1.49 14.92
N GLU A 173 7.45 0.89 14.21
CA GLU A 173 7.85 1.31 12.86
C GLU A 173 6.70 1.18 11.86
N HIS A 174 5.89 0.11 11.95
CA HIS A 174 4.72 -0.08 11.11
C HIS A 174 3.63 0.95 11.41
N GLU A 175 3.37 1.24 12.70
CA GLU A 175 2.43 2.27 13.11
C GLU A 175 2.87 3.67 12.64
N GLU A 176 4.18 3.96 12.68
CA GLU A 176 4.76 5.20 12.17
C GLU A 176 4.63 5.31 10.64
N ALA A 177 4.93 4.25 9.89
CA ALA A 177 4.81 4.23 8.43
C ALA A 177 3.34 4.35 7.97
N THR A 178 2.42 3.65 8.65
CA THR A 178 0.99 3.75 8.42
C THR A 178 0.46 5.15 8.75
N SER A 179 0.90 5.75 9.87
CA SER A 179 0.58 7.13 10.23
C SER A 179 1.10 8.13 9.19
N PHE A 180 2.32 7.90 8.68
CA PHE A 180 2.93 8.72 7.64
C PHE A 180 2.11 8.71 6.34
N LEU A 181 1.67 7.54 5.88
CA LEU A 181 0.79 7.43 4.71
C LEU A 181 -0.55 8.16 4.90
N LYS A 182 -1.05 8.23 6.15
CA LYS A 182 -2.25 8.99 6.53
C LYS A 182 -2.00 10.47 6.77
N SER A 183 -0.79 10.99 6.54
CA SER A 183 -0.38 12.37 6.89
C SER A 183 -0.58 12.72 8.37
N GLY A 184 -0.51 11.73 9.26
CA GLY A 184 -0.78 11.90 10.69
C GLY A 184 -2.25 12.16 11.02
N ILE A 185 -3.17 11.87 10.09
CA ILE A 185 -4.62 11.95 10.32
C ILE A 185 -5.08 10.64 10.97
N ALA A 186 -5.68 10.73 12.15
CA ALA A 186 -6.24 9.58 12.86
C ALA A 186 -7.54 9.13 12.19
N THR A 187 -7.42 8.29 11.15
CA THR A 187 -8.60 7.74 10.45
C THR A 187 -9.26 6.67 11.31
N ARG A 188 -10.55 6.82 11.57
CA ARG A 188 -11.33 5.89 12.41
C ARG A 188 -11.90 4.71 11.62
N SER A 189 -11.79 4.75 10.29
CA SER A 189 -12.31 3.71 9.40
C SER A 189 -11.40 2.47 9.34
N ALA A 190 -11.90 1.33 9.83
CA ALA A 190 -11.16 0.07 9.82
C ALA A 190 -10.83 -0.43 8.40
N ALA A 191 -11.76 -0.27 7.45
CA ALA A 191 -11.55 -0.65 6.07
C ALA A 191 -10.47 0.22 5.39
N PHE A 192 -10.47 1.52 5.68
CA PHE A 192 -9.43 2.42 5.18
C PHE A 192 -8.07 2.08 5.79
N ASN A 193 -8.02 1.78 7.09
CA ASN A 193 -6.79 1.36 7.77
C ASN A 193 -6.20 0.10 7.11
N ALA A 194 -7.01 -0.95 6.94
CA ALA A 194 -6.56 -2.19 6.31
C ALA A 194 -6.04 -1.97 4.86
N MET A 195 -6.68 -1.07 4.10
CA MET A 195 -6.21 -0.68 2.77
C MET A 195 -4.85 0.04 2.84
N ILE A 196 -4.67 0.99 3.76
CA ILE A 196 -3.39 1.68 3.93
C ILE A 196 -2.27 0.70 4.33
N ASP A 197 -2.55 -0.25 5.23
CA ASP A 197 -1.57 -1.27 5.65
C ASP A 197 -1.15 -2.17 4.46
N GLN A 198 -2.10 -2.47 3.56
CA GLN A 198 -1.80 -3.19 2.32
C GLN A 198 -0.97 -2.35 1.35
N ILE A 199 -1.32 -1.07 1.18
CA ILE A 199 -0.56 -0.13 0.35
C ILE A 199 0.88 0.00 0.87
N GLU A 200 1.08 0.06 2.18
CA GLU A 200 2.40 0.08 2.79
C GLU A 200 3.20 -1.18 2.43
N LYS A 201 2.62 -2.37 2.63
CA LYS A 201 3.27 -3.64 2.27
C LYS A 201 3.64 -3.70 0.79
N VAL A 202 2.75 -3.26 -0.10
CA VAL A 202 3.02 -3.21 -1.55
C VAL A 202 4.10 -2.18 -1.87
N ALA A 203 4.03 -0.98 -1.28
CA ALA A 203 5.01 0.07 -1.49
C ALA A 203 6.42 -0.38 -1.06
N ILE A 204 6.53 -1.14 0.04
CA ILE A 204 7.82 -1.62 0.55
C ILE A 204 8.31 -2.84 -0.24
N ARG A 205 7.44 -3.80 -0.54
CA ARG A 205 7.84 -5.14 -1.03
C ARG A 205 7.77 -5.28 -2.55
N SER A 206 7.16 -4.33 -3.26
CA SER A 206 6.91 -4.42 -4.71
C SER A 206 7.35 -3.17 -5.47
N ARG A 207 7.80 -3.40 -6.71
CA ARG A 207 8.08 -2.36 -7.72
C ARG A 207 7.03 -2.33 -8.84
N ALA A 208 6.02 -3.20 -8.78
CA ALA A 208 4.98 -3.27 -9.79
C ALA A 208 4.06 -2.03 -9.74
N PRO A 209 3.34 -1.72 -10.84
CA PRO A 209 2.43 -0.58 -10.87
C PRO A 209 1.35 -0.65 -9.79
N VAL A 210 0.99 0.52 -9.24
CA VAL A 210 -0.13 0.68 -8.31
C VAL A 210 -1.24 1.49 -8.96
N LEU A 211 -2.47 0.98 -8.96
CA LEU A 211 -3.64 1.67 -9.48
C LEU A 211 -4.51 2.17 -8.32
N LEU A 212 -4.65 3.49 -8.20
CA LEU A 212 -5.52 4.16 -7.25
C LEU A 212 -6.82 4.57 -7.96
N THR A 213 -7.92 3.93 -7.61
CA THR A 213 -9.25 4.26 -8.11
C THR A 213 -10.05 5.04 -7.07
N GLY A 214 -11.03 5.82 -7.50
CA GLY A 214 -11.95 6.51 -6.59
C GLY A 214 -12.34 7.90 -7.10
N PRO A 215 -13.34 8.52 -6.47
CA PRO A 215 -13.89 9.77 -6.96
C PRO A 215 -12.87 10.90 -6.91
N THR A 216 -13.13 11.94 -7.71
CA THR A 216 -12.28 13.13 -7.74
C THR A 216 -12.27 13.81 -6.36
N GLY A 217 -11.08 14.19 -5.89
CA GLY A 217 -10.90 14.79 -4.56
C GLY A 217 -10.85 13.81 -3.39
N ALA A 218 -10.83 12.48 -3.63
CA ALA A 218 -10.70 11.47 -2.56
C ALA A 218 -9.29 11.36 -1.94
N GLY A 219 -8.30 12.12 -2.45
CA GLY A 219 -6.93 12.14 -1.93
C GLY A 219 -5.90 11.30 -2.71
N LYS A 220 -6.20 10.85 -3.93
CA LYS A 220 -5.31 9.98 -4.74
C LYS A 220 -3.89 10.56 -4.91
N SER A 221 -3.76 11.82 -5.33
CA SER A 221 -2.46 12.48 -5.56
C SER A 221 -1.65 12.65 -4.29
N GLN A 222 -2.32 12.96 -3.17
CA GLN A 222 -1.67 13.05 -1.86
C GLN A 222 -1.13 11.68 -1.43
N LEU A 223 -1.93 10.62 -1.58
CA LEU A 223 -1.52 9.26 -1.26
C LEU A 223 -0.35 8.79 -2.15
N ALA A 224 -0.39 9.09 -3.45
CA ALA A 224 0.71 8.80 -4.38
C ALA A 224 2.03 9.47 -3.95
N ARG A 225 1.96 10.73 -3.53
CA ARG A 225 3.13 11.46 -3.00
C ARG A 225 3.66 10.81 -1.71
N ARG A 226 2.79 10.40 -0.79
CA ARG A 226 3.21 9.69 0.43
C ARG A 226 3.84 8.34 0.15
N ILE A 227 3.33 7.59 -0.82
CA ILE A 227 3.95 6.33 -1.26
C ILE A 227 5.37 6.59 -1.78
N TYR A 228 5.57 7.65 -2.58
CA TYR A 228 6.91 8.04 -3.02
C TYR A 228 7.82 8.43 -1.85
N GLU A 229 7.36 9.27 -0.93
CA GLU A 229 8.15 9.70 0.23
C GLU A 229 8.56 8.50 1.11
N LEU A 230 7.66 7.53 1.32
CA LEU A 230 7.95 6.28 2.01
C LEU A 230 9.04 5.47 1.29
N LYS A 231 8.90 5.27 -0.03
CA LYS A 231 9.90 4.58 -0.85
C LYS A 231 11.25 5.29 -0.82
N LYS A 232 11.26 6.63 -0.81
CA LYS A 232 12.47 7.45 -0.74
C LYS A 232 13.15 7.35 0.62
N ALA A 233 12.39 7.37 1.72
CA ALA A 233 12.89 7.19 3.07
C ALA A 233 13.56 5.82 3.26
N GLN A 234 13.05 4.79 2.58
CA GLN A 234 13.65 3.44 2.58
C GLN A 234 14.74 3.23 1.51
N HIS A 235 15.24 4.31 0.88
CA HIS A 235 16.26 4.27 -0.16
C HIS A 235 15.91 3.38 -1.37
N GLN A 236 14.63 3.17 -1.66
CA GLN A 236 14.17 2.33 -2.78
C GLN A 236 14.12 3.08 -4.11
N VAL A 237 14.01 4.42 -4.07
CA VAL A 237 13.98 5.29 -5.26
C VAL A 237 14.93 6.48 -5.06
N PRO A 238 15.98 6.62 -5.88
CA PRO A 238 16.87 7.79 -5.83
C PRO A 238 16.40 8.97 -6.69
N GLY A 239 15.48 8.75 -7.65
CA GLY A 239 14.95 9.78 -8.54
C GLY A 239 13.78 10.58 -7.96
N ASP A 240 13.24 11.48 -8.78
CA ASP A 240 12.20 12.42 -8.40
C ASP A 240 10.78 11.84 -8.50
N PHE A 241 9.83 12.54 -7.86
CA PHE A 241 8.39 12.31 -8.05
C PHE A 241 7.87 13.21 -9.16
N VAL A 242 7.39 12.61 -10.24
CA VAL A 242 6.82 13.34 -11.38
C VAL A 242 5.34 13.08 -11.44
N GLU A 243 4.55 14.13 -11.25
CA GLU A 243 3.09 14.09 -11.31
C GLU A 243 2.60 14.65 -12.65
N VAL A 244 1.71 13.90 -13.31
CA VAL A 244 1.12 14.26 -14.61
C VAL A 244 -0.39 14.11 -14.53
N ASN A 245 -1.13 15.17 -14.83
CA ASN A 245 -2.58 15.09 -15.00
C ASN A 245 -2.92 14.80 -16.46
N CYS A 246 -3.31 13.56 -16.77
CA CYS A 246 -3.65 13.12 -18.11
C CYS A 246 -4.89 13.82 -18.69
N ALA A 247 -5.77 14.37 -17.86
CA ALA A 247 -6.94 15.14 -18.34
C ALA A 247 -6.55 16.45 -19.05
N THR A 248 -5.36 17.00 -18.74
CA THR A 248 -4.84 18.21 -19.40
C THR A 248 -4.10 17.93 -20.70
N LEU A 249 -3.92 16.67 -21.05
CA LEU A 249 -3.14 16.22 -22.20
C LEU A 249 -4.09 15.78 -23.32
N ARG A 250 -3.88 16.33 -24.53
CA ARG A 250 -4.65 15.99 -25.74
C ARG A 250 -3.75 15.96 -26.98
N GLY A 251 -3.87 14.91 -27.79
CA GLY A 251 -3.18 14.76 -29.09
C GLY A 251 -1.66 14.92 -29.00
N ASP A 252 -1.06 15.57 -29.99
CA ASP A 252 0.39 15.76 -30.10
C ASP A 252 1.04 16.41 -28.85
N GLN A 253 0.29 17.25 -28.11
CA GLN A 253 0.79 17.84 -26.86
C GLN A 253 0.94 16.80 -25.75
N ALA A 254 0.07 15.79 -25.70
CA ALA A 254 0.16 14.67 -24.77
C ALA A 254 1.44 13.88 -25.02
N MET A 255 1.65 13.48 -26.28
CA MET A 255 2.81 12.69 -26.68
C MET A 255 4.12 13.44 -26.44
N SER A 256 4.19 14.70 -26.87
CA SER A 256 5.35 15.58 -26.68
C SER A 256 5.68 15.83 -25.20
N THR A 257 4.66 15.92 -24.34
CA THR A 257 4.86 16.18 -22.91
C THR A 257 5.28 14.90 -22.17
N LEU A 258 4.62 13.77 -22.40
CA LEU A 258 4.91 12.50 -21.74
C LEU A 258 6.23 11.90 -22.21
N PHE A 259 6.40 11.75 -23.53
CA PHE A 259 7.50 11.00 -24.15
C PHE A 259 8.61 11.89 -24.70
N GLY A 260 8.39 13.21 -24.74
CA GLY A 260 9.36 14.14 -25.32
C GLY A 260 9.29 14.20 -26.84
N HIS A 261 10.14 15.05 -27.43
CA HIS A 261 10.26 15.21 -28.87
C HIS A 261 11.67 15.63 -29.27
N VAL A 262 12.02 15.37 -30.52
CA VAL A 262 13.22 15.95 -31.14
C VAL A 262 12.87 17.24 -31.88
N LYS A 263 13.86 18.09 -32.10
CA LYS A 263 13.71 19.31 -32.90
C LYS A 263 13.10 18.99 -34.27
N GLY A 264 12.07 19.74 -34.64
CA GLY A 264 11.38 19.57 -35.92
C GLY A 264 10.31 18.48 -35.96
N ALA A 265 9.99 17.81 -34.84
CA ALA A 265 8.97 16.76 -34.81
C ALA A 265 7.54 17.26 -35.13
N PHE A 266 7.22 18.52 -34.81
CA PHE A 266 5.93 19.17 -35.14
C PHE A 266 6.10 20.69 -35.24
N THR A 267 5.07 21.39 -35.70
CA THR A 267 5.06 22.86 -35.80
C THR A 267 5.18 23.49 -34.40
N GLY A 268 6.36 24.06 -34.09
CA GLY A 268 6.68 24.63 -32.78
C GLY A 268 7.78 23.90 -32.00
N ALA A 269 8.25 22.74 -32.47
CA ALA A 269 9.36 21.97 -31.87
C ALA A 269 10.73 22.63 -32.16
N GLN A 270 11.01 23.77 -31.51
CA GLN A 270 12.24 24.54 -31.75
C GLN A 270 13.49 23.89 -31.15
N SER A 271 13.33 23.08 -30.10
CA SER A 271 14.40 22.38 -29.38
C SER A 271 13.95 21.00 -28.93
N ASP A 272 14.90 20.07 -28.72
CA ASP A 272 14.62 18.77 -28.13
C ASP A 272 14.06 18.89 -26.70
N ARG A 273 13.08 18.06 -26.37
CA ARG A 273 12.52 17.93 -25.02
C ARG A 273 12.56 16.46 -24.58
N PRO A 274 13.12 16.14 -23.39
CA PRO A 274 13.29 14.75 -22.96
C PRO A 274 11.98 14.05 -22.52
N GLY A 275 10.91 14.80 -22.21
CA GLY A 275 9.62 14.27 -21.75
C GLY A 275 9.55 14.01 -20.25
N LEU A 276 8.34 13.94 -19.71
CA LEU A 276 8.07 13.71 -18.28
C LEU A 276 8.42 12.29 -17.83
N MET A 277 8.29 11.29 -18.71
CA MET A 277 8.73 9.93 -18.39
C MET A 277 10.23 9.84 -18.18
N LYS A 278 11.04 10.65 -18.90
CA LYS A 278 12.48 10.70 -18.65
C LYS A 278 12.82 11.44 -17.36
N ALA A 279 12.05 12.47 -17.00
CA ALA A 279 12.22 13.17 -15.73
C ALA A 279 11.97 12.25 -14.52
N ALA A 280 11.13 11.23 -14.67
CA ALA A 280 10.82 10.25 -13.63
C ALA A 280 11.85 9.10 -13.51
N ASP A 281 12.96 9.15 -14.26
CA ASP A 281 13.94 8.06 -14.30
C ASP A 281 14.51 7.77 -12.90
N LYS A 282 14.51 6.49 -12.51
CA LYS A 282 14.85 5.99 -11.16
C LYS A 282 13.98 6.55 -10.03
N GLY A 283 12.88 7.21 -10.36
CA GLY A 283 11.93 7.82 -9.45
C GLY A 283 10.55 7.17 -9.51
N VAL A 284 9.52 7.97 -9.25
CA VAL A 284 8.12 7.56 -9.32
C VAL A 284 7.38 8.49 -10.28
N LEU A 285 6.71 7.90 -11.26
CA LEU A 285 5.77 8.58 -12.15
C LEU A 285 4.36 8.37 -11.61
N PHE A 286 3.64 9.47 -11.35
CA PHE A 286 2.22 9.46 -11.02
C PHE A 286 1.40 9.99 -12.21
N LEU A 287 0.59 9.12 -12.80
CA LEU A 287 -0.33 9.46 -13.89
C LEU A 287 -1.76 9.59 -13.33
N ASP A 288 -2.21 10.82 -13.06
CA ASP A 288 -3.57 11.07 -12.60
C ASP A 288 -4.55 11.14 -13.77
N GLU A 289 -5.74 10.60 -13.56
CA GLU A 289 -6.79 10.40 -14.56
C GLU A 289 -6.31 9.68 -15.84
N ILE A 290 -5.58 8.55 -15.68
CA ILE A 290 -5.02 7.77 -16.80
C ILE A 290 -6.08 7.30 -17.82
N GLY A 291 -7.33 7.13 -17.39
CA GLY A 291 -8.46 6.80 -18.26
C GLY A 291 -8.87 7.90 -19.25
N GLU A 292 -8.24 9.07 -19.18
CA GLU A 292 -8.40 10.18 -20.14
C GLU A 292 -7.40 10.13 -21.31
N LEU A 293 -6.42 9.23 -21.29
CA LEU A 293 -5.46 9.06 -22.38
C LEU A 293 -6.13 8.45 -23.62
N GLY A 294 -5.71 8.87 -24.82
CA GLY A 294 -6.09 8.22 -26.07
C GLY A 294 -5.40 6.86 -26.26
N LEU A 295 -5.88 6.07 -27.22
CA LEU A 295 -5.40 4.70 -27.45
C LEU A 295 -3.93 4.65 -27.88
N ASP A 296 -3.45 5.66 -28.61
CA ASP A 296 -2.06 5.75 -29.05
C ASP A 296 -1.13 6.06 -27.88
N GLU A 297 -1.51 7.01 -27.01
CA GLU A 297 -0.76 7.31 -25.79
C GLU A 297 -0.76 6.11 -24.84
N GLN A 298 -1.87 5.37 -24.75
CA GLN A 298 -1.95 4.13 -23.95
C GLN A 298 -0.99 3.06 -24.48
N ALA A 299 -0.88 2.87 -25.79
CA ALA A 299 0.05 1.92 -26.39
C ALA A 299 1.52 2.29 -26.09
N MET A 300 1.86 3.57 -26.18
CA MET A 300 3.20 4.06 -25.83
C MET A 300 3.48 3.93 -24.32
N CYS A 301 2.49 4.22 -23.47
CA CYS A 301 2.58 4.03 -22.02
C CYS A 301 2.84 2.57 -21.68
N LEU A 302 2.14 1.62 -22.30
CA LEU A 302 2.35 0.19 -22.08
C LEU A 302 3.80 -0.20 -22.35
N ARG A 303 4.36 0.21 -23.51
CA ARG A 303 5.75 -0.05 -23.86
C ARG A 303 6.74 0.56 -22.85
N ALA A 304 6.48 1.79 -22.41
CA ALA A 304 7.30 2.45 -21.39
C ALA A 304 7.28 1.71 -20.03
N ILE A 305 6.12 1.13 -19.67
CA ILE A 305 5.94 0.42 -18.39
C ILE A 305 6.63 -0.95 -18.42
N GLU A 306 6.52 -1.68 -19.52
CA GLU A 306 7.02 -3.05 -19.66
C GLU A 306 8.50 -3.11 -20.04
N GLU A 307 8.90 -2.36 -21.07
CA GLU A 307 10.26 -2.41 -21.63
C GLU A 307 11.20 -1.36 -21.01
N LYS A 308 10.67 -0.45 -20.18
CA LYS A 308 11.40 0.74 -19.68
C LYS A 308 11.95 1.62 -20.80
N ARG A 309 11.32 1.55 -21.97
CA ARG A 309 11.73 2.21 -23.20
C ARG A 309 10.55 2.91 -23.88
N PHE A 310 10.81 4.06 -24.47
CA PHE A 310 9.82 4.80 -25.26
C PHE A 310 10.51 5.61 -26.36
N LEU A 311 9.79 5.89 -27.44
CA LEU A 311 10.26 6.78 -28.50
C LEU A 311 9.74 8.21 -28.27
N PRO A 312 10.63 9.21 -28.23
CA PRO A 312 10.24 10.60 -28.38
C PRO A 312 9.60 10.83 -29.75
N MET A 313 8.67 11.78 -29.83
CA MET A 313 8.06 12.16 -31.10
C MET A 313 9.11 12.61 -32.11
N GLY A 314 9.00 12.08 -33.34
CA GLY A 314 9.92 12.37 -34.44
C GLY A 314 11.30 11.70 -34.33
N SER A 315 11.52 10.82 -33.37
CA SER A 315 12.78 10.08 -33.20
C SER A 315 12.62 8.63 -33.56
N ASP A 316 13.65 8.04 -34.18
CA ASP A 316 13.79 6.58 -34.37
C ASP A 316 14.64 5.92 -33.28
N ARG A 317 15.03 6.67 -32.24
CA ARG A 317 15.89 6.20 -31.16
C ARG A 317 15.12 6.14 -29.84
N ASP A 318 15.10 4.95 -29.25
CA ASP A 318 14.54 4.74 -27.92
C ASP A 318 15.26 5.59 -26.86
N ARG A 319 14.48 6.09 -25.91
CA ARG A 319 14.94 6.57 -24.60
C ARG A 319 14.59 5.53 -23.54
N ILE A 320 15.47 5.39 -22.56
CA ILE A 320 15.29 4.47 -21.42
C ILE A 320 14.94 5.28 -20.18
N SER A 321 13.96 4.80 -19.40
CA SER A 321 13.63 5.34 -18.07
C SER A 321 13.13 4.22 -17.15
N ASP A 322 13.85 3.99 -16.05
CA ASP A 322 13.48 2.98 -15.04
C ASP A 322 12.68 3.63 -13.91
N PHE A 323 11.45 4.03 -14.21
CA PHE A 323 10.52 4.60 -13.23
C PHE A 323 9.60 3.53 -12.62
N GLN A 324 9.17 3.76 -11.39
CA GLN A 324 8.02 3.07 -10.80
C GLN A 324 6.73 3.83 -11.10
N LEU A 325 5.62 3.13 -11.35
CA LEU A 325 4.36 3.75 -11.76
C LEU A 325 3.32 3.71 -10.64
N ILE A 326 2.68 4.86 -10.40
CA ILE A 326 1.40 4.97 -9.72
C ILE A 326 0.42 5.58 -10.72
N ALA A 327 -0.74 4.96 -10.92
CA ALA A 327 -1.79 5.46 -11.78
C ALA A 327 -3.03 5.82 -10.95
N GLY A 328 -3.69 6.93 -11.29
CA GLY A 328 -4.92 7.39 -10.66
C GLY A 328 -6.06 7.45 -11.68
N THR A 329 -7.28 7.11 -11.29
CA THR A 329 -8.48 7.37 -12.11
C THR A 329 -9.77 7.42 -11.29
N ASN A 330 -10.75 8.19 -11.77
CA ASN A 330 -12.13 8.13 -11.31
C ASN A 330 -13.05 7.23 -12.17
N ARG A 331 -12.59 6.81 -13.36
CA ARG A 331 -13.35 5.97 -14.29
C ARG A 331 -13.21 4.50 -13.92
N ASP A 332 -14.22 3.72 -14.28
CA ASP A 332 -14.13 2.27 -14.25
C ASP A 332 -13.40 1.79 -15.52
N LEU A 333 -12.10 1.49 -15.39
CA LEU A 333 -11.29 1.05 -16.53
C LEU A 333 -11.81 -0.25 -17.14
N SER A 334 -12.49 -1.10 -16.38
CA SER A 334 -13.07 -2.34 -16.92
C SER A 334 -14.21 -2.03 -17.89
N LEU A 335 -15.02 -1.01 -17.61
CA LEU A 335 -16.03 -0.51 -18.54
C LEU A 335 -15.38 0.18 -19.74
N CYS A 336 -14.34 0.99 -19.51
CA CYS A 336 -13.62 1.64 -20.62
C CYS A 336 -13.00 0.64 -21.60
N VAL A 337 -12.51 -0.51 -21.11
CA VAL A 337 -12.03 -1.62 -21.96
C VAL A 337 -13.17 -2.20 -22.79
N ARG A 338 -14.33 -2.46 -22.18
CA ARG A 338 -15.51 -2.98 -22.89
C ARG A 338 -16.02 -2.01 -23.95
N ASP A 339 -15.92 -0.72 -23.69
CA ASP A 339 -16.35 0.35 -24.62
C ASP A 339 -15.29 0.67 -25.68
N GLY A 340 -14.13 -0.02 -25.67
CA GLY A 340 -13.04 0.19 -26.63
C GLY A 340 -12.29 1.52 -26.46
N THR A 341 -12.48 2.20 -25.33
CA THR A 341 -11.84 3.50 -25.01
C THR A 341 -10.57 3.33 -24.17
N PHE A 342 -10.32 2.12 -23.66
CA PHE A 342 -9.10 1.77 -22.95
C PHE A 342 -8.59 0.41 -23.41
N ARG A 343 -7.27 0.23 -23.53
CA ARG A 343 -6.68 -1.02 -23.99
C ARG A 343 -6.67 -2.09 -22.89
N GLU A 344 -7.04 -3.31 -23.27
CA GLU A 344 -7.09 -4.46 -22.36
C GLU A 344 -5.69 -4.83 -21.82
N ASP A 345 -4.66 -4.77 -22.66
CA ASP A 345 -3.27 -5.08 -22.31
C ASP A 345 -2.71 -4.12 -21.24
N LEU A 346 -2.92 -2.81 -21.42
CA LEU A 346 -2.56 -1.81 -20.43
C LEU A 346 -3.35 -1.98 -19.14
N PHE A 347 -4.65 -2.27 -19.21
CA PHE A 347 -5.45 -2.51 -18.01
C PHE A 347 -4.94 -3.72 -17.24
N ALA A 348 -4.65 -4.83 -17.91
CA ALA A 348 -4.08 -6.03 -17.29
C ALA A 348 -2.75 -5.72 -16.57
N ARG A 349 -1.92 -4.85 -17.14
CA ARG A 349 -0.65 -4.43 -16.53
C ARG A 349 -0.83 -3.55 -15.29
N LEU A 350 -1.87 -2.70 -15.26
CA LEU A 350 -2.15 -1.78 -14.16
C LEU A 350 -2.93 -2.43 -13.01
N ASN A 351 -3.78 -3.41 -13.30
CA ASN A 351 -4.76 -3.96 -12.36
C ASN A 351 -4.18 -4.89 -11.26
N LEU A 352 -2.87 -5.12 -11.25
CA LEU A 352 -2.23 -6.01 -10.28
C LEU A 352 -2.41 -5.52 -8.82
N TRP A 353 -2.11 -4.26 -8.56
CA TRP A 353 -2.24 -3.65 -7.23
C TRP A 353 -3.26 -2.52 -7.27
N THR A 354 -4.54 -2.87 -7.18
CA THR A 354 -5.65 -1.92 -7.29
C THR A 354 -6.23 -1.59 -5.92
N PHE A 355 -6.26 -0.31 -5.60
CA PHE A 355 -6.83 0.21 -4.35
C PHE A 355 -7.92 1.24 -4.64
N ARG A 356 -9.12 1.03 -4.08
CA ARG A 356 -10.27 1.91 -4.26
C ARG A 356 -10.43 2.82 -3.05
N LEU A 357 -10.13 4.10 -3.23
CA LEU A 357 -10.34 5.11 -2.20
C LEU A 357 -11.84 5.42 -2.10
N PRO A 358 -12.44 5.30 -0.89
CA PRO A 358 -13.85 5.58 -0.70
C PRO A 358 -14.16 7.08 -0.83
N ALA A 359 -15.41 7.41 -1.17
CA ALA A 359 -15.87 8.79 -1.12
C ALA A 359 -15.94 9.27 0.34
N LEU A 360 -15.85 10.59 0.59
CA LEU A 360 -15.93 11.16 1.94
C LEU A 360 -17.26 10.81 2.62
N ARG A 361 -18.36 10.81 1.87
CA ARG A 361 -19.69 10.40 2.35
C ARG A 361 -19.76 8.95 2.87
N ASP A 362 -18.86 8.09 2.40
CA ASP A 362 -18.78 6.67 2.77
C ASP A 362 -17.82 6.44 3.96
N ARG A 363 -17.10 7.49 4.42
CA ARG A 363 -16.18 7.47 5.57
C ARG A 363 -16.34 8.74 6.42
N LYS A 364 -17.56 8.94 6.92
CA LYS A 364 -17.94 10.13 7.69
C LYS A 364 -17.15 10.28 8.98
N GLU A 365 -16.69 9.17 9.56
CA GLU A 365 -15.85 9.16 10.74
C GLU A 365 -14.49 9.88 10.55
N ASP A 366 -14.06 10.07 9.31
CA ASP A 366 -12.82 10.78 8.98
C ASP A 366 -13.01 12.30 8.86
N ILE A 367 -14.25 12.81 8.86
CA ILE A 367 -14.52 14.25 8.70
C ILE A 367 -13.93 15.07 9.87
N GLU A 368 -14.15 14.65 11.11
CA GLU A 368 -13.65 15.37 12.28
C GLU A 368 -12.10 15.44 12.30
N PRO A 369 -11.36 14.31 12.16
CA PRO A 369 -9.90 14.36 12.06
C PRO A 369 -9.39 15.22 10.90
N ASN A 370 -10.07 15.21 9.75
CA ASN A 370 -9.70 16.03 8.61
C ASN A 370 -10.01 17.51 8.81
N LEU A 371 -11.06 17.86 9.56
CA LEU A 371 -11.34 19.24 9.97
C LEU A 371 -10.17 19.82 10.78
N ASP A 372 -9.71 19.06 11.78
CA ASP A 372 -8.58 19.47 12.63
C ASP A 372 -7.25 19.54 11.82
N PHE A 373 -7.07 18.67 10.83
CA PHE A 373 -5.93 18.71 9.91
C PHE A 373 -5.95 19.95 9.01
N GLU A 374 -7.07 20.23 8.34
CA GLU A 374 -7.18 21.36 7.41
C GLU A 374 -7.10 22.71 8.13
N LEU A 375 -7.61 22.82 9.37
CA LEU A 375 -7.42 24.01 10.20
C LEU A 375 -5.95 24.25 10.53
N ARG A 376 -5.23 23.22 10.99
CA ARG A 376 -3.79 23.33 11.27
C ARG A 376 -3.02 23.74 10.02
N ARG A 377 -3.32 23.10 8.88
CA ARG A 377 -2.72 23.43 7.59
C ARG A 377 -2.99 24.88 7.16
N PHE A 378 -4.21 25.38 7.38
CA PHE A 378 -4.55 26.78 7.13
C PHE A 378 -3.73 27.71 8.02
N THR A 379 -3.66 27.44 9.33
CA THR A 379 -2.89 28.25 10.28
C THR A 379 -1.40 28.29 9.97
N GLU A 380 -0.81 27.17 9.56
CA GLU A 380 0.59 27.10 9.12
C GLU A 380 0.84 27.92 7.85
N ARG A 381 -0.08 27.85 6.88
CA ARG A 381 0.06 28.54 5.59
C ARG A 381 -0.14 30.05 5.70
N GLU A 382 -1.21 30.47 6.36
CA GLU A 382 -1.58 31.89 6.48
C GLU A 382 -0.92 32.59 7.69
N ARG A 383 -0.23 31.81 8.54
CA ARG A 383 0.36 32.28 9.82
C ARG A 383 -0.66 32.96 10.74
N GLN A 384 -1.93 32.59 10.60
CA GLN A 384 -3.03 33.10 11.41
C GLN A 384 -3.64 31.94 12.20
N ASN A 385 -3.65 32.08 13.52
CA ASN A 385 -4.28 31.07 14.38
C ASN A 385 -5.79 31.20 14.28
N VAL A 386 -6.45 30.16 13.78
CA VAL A 386 -7.90 30.12 13.63
C VAL A 386 -8.47 28.95 14.42
N THR A 387 -9.48 29.24 15.23
CA THR A 387 -10.10 28.23 16.11
C THR A 387 -11.62 28.26 16.02
N PHE A 388 -12.26 27.14 16.32
CA PHE A 388 -13.71 27.04 16.41
C PHE A 388 -14.21 27.38 17.82
N ASN A 389 -15.38 28.01 17.89
CA ASN A 389 -16.24 27.90 19.09
C ASN A 389 -16.74 26.47 19.22
N LYS A 390 -16.96 26.01 20.45
CA LYS A 390 -17.43 24.66 20.73
C LYS A 390 -18.77 24.39 20.01
N GLU A 391 -19.71 25.32 20.14
CA GLU A 391 -21.05 25.25 19.56
C GLU A 391 -20.99 25.27 18.03
N ALA A 392 -20.08 26.09 17.46
CA ALA A 392 -19.87 26.16 16.02
C ALA A 392 -19.28 24.86 15.46
N ARG A 393 -18.32 24.25 16.16
CA ARG A 393 -17.72 22.95 15.78
C ARG A 393 -18.76 21.85 15.79
N GLU A 394 -19.55 21.75 16.86
CA GLU A 394 -20.62 20.76 16.99
C GLU A 394 -21.67 20.93 15.89
N LEU A 395 -22.06 22.17 15.58
CA LEU A 395 -22.99 22.49 14.50
C LEU A 395 -22.46 22.04 13.14
N TYR A 396 -21.21 22.37 12.81
CA TYR A 396 -20.59 22.01 11.54
C TYR A 396 -20.45 20.50 11.40
N LEU A 397 -19.95 19.81 12.42
CA LEU A 397 -19.78 18.35 12.39
C LEU A 397 -21.13 17.63 12.23
N LYS A 398 -22.17 18.09 12.93
CA LYS A 398 -23.52 17.53 12.80
C LYS A 398 -24.06 17.64 11.37
N PHE A 399 -23.84 18.78 10.72
CA PHE A 399 -24.19 18.96 9.31
C PHE A 399 -23.32 18.08 8.40
N ALA A 400 -22.00 18.07 8.61
CA ALA A 400 -21.05 17.39 7.73
C ALA A 400 -21.25 15.86 7.68
N VAL A 401 -21.76 15.25 8.76
CA VAL A 401 -22.07 13.81 8.81
C VAL A 401 -23.52 13.47 8.47
N ALA A 402 -24.37 14.46 8.19
CA ALA A 402 -25.79 14.24 7.92
C ALA A 402 -26.03 13.36 6.68
N PRO A 403 -27.18 12.66 6.57
CA PRO A 403 -27.46 11.78 5.42
C PRO A 403 -27.47 12.49 4.07
N ASP A 404 -27.89 13.75 4.06
CA ASP A 404 -27.95 14.65 2.89
C ASP A 404 -26.61 15.32 2.56
N ALA A 405 -25.56 15.08 3.36
CA ALA A 405 -24.23 15.62 3.10
C ALA A 405 -23.56 14.92 1.90
N ALA A 406 -23.63 15.57 0.73
CA ALA A 406 -23.29 14.94 -0.54
C ALA A 406 -21.79 14.84 -0.81
N TRP A 407 -21.01 15.83 -0.38
CA TRP A 407 -19.54 15.92 -0.55
C TRP A 407 -19.08 15.50 -1.94
N HIS A 408 -19.66 16.09 -3.00
CA HIS A 408 -19.43 15.69 -4.40
C HIS A 408 -17.95 15.71 -4.81
N ALA A 409 -17.16 16.67 -4.32
CA ALA A 409 -15.71 16.72 -4.54
C ALA A 409 -14.88 16.25 -3.32
N ASN A 410 -15.50 15.52 -2.38
CA ASN A 410 -14.85 14.86 -1.25
C ASN A 410 -14.00 15.83 -0.40
N PHE A 411 -12.72 15.53 -0.18
CA PHE A 411 -11.85 16.39 0.64
C PHE A 411 -11.54 17.74 0.02
N ARG A 412 -11.73 17.89 -1.31
CA ARG A 412 -11.60 19.21 -1.95
C ARG A 412 -12.70 20.16 -1.46
N ASP A 413 -13.94 19.66 -1.33
CA ASP A 413 -15.04 20.42 -0.76
C ASP A 413 -14.80 20.74 0.71
N LEU A 414 -14.33 19.76 1.49
CA LEU A 414 -14.01 19.95 2.91
C LEU A 414 -12.92 21.01 3.11
N SER A 415 -11.79 20.90 2.41
CA SER A 415 -10.68 21.86 2.49
C SER A 415 -11.12 23.27 2.07
N ALA A 416 -11.94 23.38 1.01
CA ALA A 416 -12.48 24.66 0.58
C ALA A 416 -13.46 25.24 1.62
N SER A 417 -14.28 24.41 2.25
CA SER A 417 -15.20 24.79 3.31
C SER A 417 -14.47 25.32 4.55
N VAL A 418 -13.46 24.59 5.01
CA VAL A 418 -12.61 25.00 6.14
C VAL A 418 -11.86 26.30 5.82
N THR A 419 -11.31 26.41 4.62
CA THR A 419 -10.62 27.64 4.17
C THR A 419 -11.58 28.84 4.19
N ARG A 420 -12.81 28.71 3.66
CA ARG A 420 -13.80 29.79 3.67
C ARG A 420 -14.18 30.20 5.09
N MET A 421 -14.51 29.23 5.94
CA MET A 421 -14.86 29.52 7.34
C MET A 421 -13.69 30.20 8.06
N ALA A 422 -12.46 29.74 7.84
CA ALA A 422 -11.28 30.31 8.49
C ALA A 422 -10.96 31.72 8.00
N THR A 423 -11.10 32.00 6.70
CA THR A 423 -10.91 33.33 6.12
C THR A 423 -11.99 34.31 6.58
N LEU A 424 -13.25 33.87 6.70
CA LEU A 424 -14.37 34.71 7.11
C LEU A 424 -14.54 34.81 8.64
N ALA A 425 -13.70 34.10 9.39
CA ALA A 425 -13.77 34.06 10.84
C ALA A 425 -13.46 35.44 11.46
N PRO A 426 -14.41 36.06 12.18
CA PRO A 426 -14.14 37.33 12.86
C PRO A 426 -13.05 37.11 13.92
N GLN A 427 -11.98 37.90 13.84
CA GLN A 427 -10.83 37.82 14.76
C GLN A 427 -10.20 36.41 14.86
N GLY A 428 -10.27 35.61 13.78
CA GLY A 428 -9.73 34.25 13.78
C GLY A 428 -10.54 33.25 14.60
N ARG A 429 -11.80 33.55 14.91
CA ARG A 429 -12.68 32.64 15.66
C ARG A 429 -13.93 32.29 14.86
N ILE A 430 -14.02 31.03 14.44
CA ILE A 430 -15.16 30.51 13.68
C ILE A 430 -16.33 30.34 14.65
N ASN A 431 -17.33 31.21 14.48
CA ASN A 431 -18.55 31.24 15.28
C ASN A 431 -19.72 30.57 14.54
N GLU A 432 -20.87 30.43 15.22
CA GLU A 432 -22.05 29.79 14.63
C GLU A 432 -22.57 30.49 13.39
N ALA A 433 -22.49 31.82 13.33
CA ALA A 433 -22.93 32.58 12.16
C ALA A 433 -22.12 32.18 10.92
N THR A 434 -20.79 32.14 11.05
CA THR A 434 -19.87 31.72 9.97
C THR A 434 -20.17 30.29 9.51
N VAL A 435 -20.47 29.39 10.45
CA VAL A 435 -20.83 28.01 10.14
C VAL A 435 -22.18 27.92 9.44
N ARG A 436 -23.20 28.66 9.87
CA ARG A 436 -24.53 28.68 9.23
C ARG A 436 -24.44 29.19 7.79
N ASP A 437 -23.66 30.24 7.55
CA ASP A 437 -23.44 30.78 6.22
C ASP A 437 -22.76 29.75 5.29
N GLU A 438 -21.78 29.02 5.81
CA GLU A 438 -21.10 27.96 5.06
C GLU A 438 -22.01 26.75 4.81
N ILE A 439 -22.83 26.35 5.79
CA ILE A 439 -23.84 25.30 5.64
C ILE A 439 -24.84 25.67 4.54
N ALA A 440 -25.32 26.91 4.53
CA ALA A 440 -26.24 27.39 3.51
C ALA A 440 -25.60 27.31 2.10
N ARG A 441 -24.36 27.77 1.97
CA ARG A 441 -23.58 27.70 0.72
C ARG A 441 -23.39 26.27 0.23
N LEU A 442 -23.00 25.35 1.11
CA LEU A 442 -22.80 23.94 0.75
C LEU A 442 -24.12 23.27 0.35
N SER A 443 -25.19 23.54 1.09
CA SER A 443 -26.53 23.01 0.79
C SER A 443 -27.04 23.48 -0.56
N GLU A 444 -26.86 24.75 -0.90
CA GLU A 444 -27.20 25.30 -2.22
C GLU A 444 -26.37 24.65 -3.33
N HIS A 445 -25.06 24.51 -3.12
CA HIS A 445 -24.17 23.87 -4.10
C HIS A 445 -24.53 22.40 -4.35
N TRP A 446 -24.84 21.64 -3.31
CA TRP A 446 -25.25 20.24 -3.43
C TRP A 446 -26.62 20.09 -4.10
N ARG A 447 -27.55 21.00 -3.86
CA ARG A 447 -28.84 21.05 -4.59
C ARG A 447 -28.66 21.38 -6.06
N ALA A 448 -27.81 22.37 -6.38
CA ALA A 448 -27.48 22.73 -7.76
C ALA A 448 -26.74 21.63 -8.54
N GLY A 449 -26.11 20.67 -7.84
CA GLY A 449 -25.54 19.47 -8.47
C GLY A 449 -26.56 18.38 -8.80
N GLN A 450 -27.72 18.37 -8.12
CA GLN A 450 -28.80 17.41 -8.32
C GLN A 450 -29.73 17.77 -9.49
N THR A 451 -29.72 19.03 -9.96
CA THR A 451 -30.53 19.52 -11.09
C THR A 451 -30.10 18.97 -12.46
N ASN A 452 -29.10 18.09 -12.52
CA ASN A 452 -28.77 17.30 -13.71
C ASN A 452 -29.45 15.91 -13.76
N ALA A 453 -30.15 15.50 -12.70
CA ALA A 453 -31.30 14.64 -12.92
C ALA A 453 -32.31 15.50 -13.69
N PRO A 454 -32.92 15.03 -14.80
CA PRO A 454 -33.96 15.81 -15.45
C PRO A 454 -34.91 16.26 -14.35
N ASP A 455 -35.14 17.57 -14.25
CA ASP A 455 -36.02 18.17 -13.25
C ASP A 455 -37.44 17.69 -13.51
N LEU A 456 -37.66 16.45 -13.10
CA LEU A 456 -38.80 15.62 -13.39
C LEU A 456 -39.98 16.14 -12.57
N GLU A 457 -39.70 16.63 -11.35
CA GLU A 457 -40.67 17.28 -10.47
C GLU A 457 -40.99 18.71 -10.89
N GLY A 458 -40.01 19.53 -11.31
CA GLY A 458 -40.27 20.88 -11.83
C GLY A 458 -41.05 20.84 -13.14
N ARG A 459 -40.72 19.91 -14.04
CA ARG A 459 -41.52 19.66 -15.27
C ARG A 459 -42.92 19.16 -14.97
N LEU A 460 -43.08 18.36 -13.91
CA LEU A 460 -44.40 17.93 -13.43
C LEU A 460 -45.23 19.12 -12.93
N ALA A 461 -44.60 20.05 -12.20
CA ALA A 461 -45.22 21.28 -11.73
C ALA A 461 -45.57 22.23 -12.90
N ASP A 462 -44.75 22.29 -13.95
CA ASP A 462 -45.04 23.08 -15.16
C ASP A 462 -46.27 22.54 -15.92
N ILE A 463 -46.50 21.23 -15.91
CA ILE A 463 -47.59 20.58 -16.66
C ILE A 463 -48.89 20.49 -15.84
N LEU A 464 -48.80 20.16 -14.54
CA LEU A 464 -49.97 19.93 -13.68
C LEU A 464 -50.27 21.07 -12.70
N GLY A 465 -49.33 21.99 -12.47
CA GLY A 465 -49.39 23.00 -11.42
C GLY A 465 -48.95 22.44 -10.06
N SER A 466 -48.24 23.26 -9.27
CA SER A 466 -47.63 22.84 -7.99
C SER A 466 -48.64 22.26 -6.99
N GLU A 467 -49.86 22.80 -6.92
CA GLU A 467 -50.91 22.32 -6.00
C GLU A 467 -51.36 20.89 -6.33
N ARG A 468 -51.55 20.56 -7.61
CA ARG A 468 -51.97 19.20 -8.02
C ARG A 468 -50.85 18.18 -7.91
N VAL A 469 -49.59 18.61 -8.04
CA VAL A 469 -48.44 17.73 -7.78
C VAL A 469 -48.40 17.35 -6.32
N GLU A 470 -48.68 18.27 -5.39
CA GLU A 470 -48.71 18.00 -3.95
C GLU A 470 -49.79 16.99 -3.51
N GLU A 471 -50.87 16.85 -4.29
CA GLU A 471 -51.96 15.88 -4.06
C GLU A 471 -51.67 14.46 -4.55
N ILE A 472 -50.60 14.25 -5.33
CA ILE A 472 -50.22 12.92 -5.87
C ILE A 472 -49.23 12.25 -4.92
N ASP A 473 -49.33 10.93 -4.70
CA ASP A 473 -48.34 10.21 -3.88
C ASP A 473 -46.94 10.20 -4.52
N LEU A 474 -45.88 10.20 -3.70
CA LEU A 474 -44.48 10.17 -4.18
C LEU A 474 -44.20 9.04 -5.18
N PHE A 475 -44.82 7.87 -4.97
CA PHE A 475 -44.72 6.72 -5.88
C PHE A 475 -45.25 7.05 -7.29
N ASP A 476 -46.45 7.64 -7.36
CA ASP A 476 -47.08 8.01 -8.61
C ASP A 476 -46.39 9.20 -9.28
N ARG A 477 -45.87 10.16 -8.51
CA ARG A 477 -45.03 11.27 -9.03
C ARG A 477 -43.81 10.73 -9.76
N ALA A 478 -43.04 9.85 -9.12
CA ALA A 478 -41.83 9.28 -9.71
C ALA A 478 -42.12 8.51 -11.00
N GLN A 479 -43.22 7.75 -11.03
CA GLN A 479 -43.63 6.99 -12.20
C GLN A 479 -44.12 7.89 -13.35
N LEU A 480 -44.94 8.90 -13.04
CA LEU A 480 -45.49 9.83 -14.02
C LEU A 480 -44.39 10.67 -14.66
N ALA A 481 -43.43 11.14 -13.87
CA ALA A 481 -42.32 11.92 -14.38
C ALA A 481 -41.50 11.14 -15.43
N ALA A 482 -41.15 9.89 -15.11
CA ALA A 482 -40.41 9.02 -16.03
C ALA A 482 -41.20 8.76 -17.33
N VAL A 483 -42.53 8.62 -17.24
CA VAL A 483 -43.41 8.48 -18.40
C VAL A 483 -43.41 9.75 -19.26
N ILE A 484 -43.51 10.93 -18.65
CA ILE A 484 -43.49 12.23 -19.35
C ILE A 484 -42.16 12.43 -20.08
N ALA A 485 -41.02 12.12 -19.45
CA ALA A 485 -39.71 12.22 -20.09
C ALA A 485 -39.63 11.37 -21.38
N VAL A 486 -40.14 10.14 -21.34
CA VAL A 486 -40.17 9.26 -22.52
C VAL A 486 -41.16 9.75 -23.58
N CYS A 487 -42.30 10.33 -23.18
CA CYS A 487 -43.24 10.96 -24.11
C CYS A 487 -42.59 12.13 -24.85
N HIS A 488 -41.85 12.99 -24.15
CA HIS A 488 -41.15 14.14 -24.72
C HIS A 488 -40.07 13.73 -25.73
N GLU A 489 -39.32 12.65 -25.45
CA GLU A 489 -38.30 12.12 -26.38
C GLU A 489 -38.89 11.40 -27.61
N SER A 490 -40.21 11.20 -27.66
CA SER A 490 -40.87 10.36 -28.64
C SER A 490 -41.79 11.17 -29.55
N ARG A 491 -41.61 11.05 -30.87
CA ARG A 491 -42.44 11.78 -31.86
C ARG A 491 -43.90 11.32 -31.93
N THR A 492 -44.24 10.17 -31.38
CA THR A 492 -45.61 9.62 -31.43
C THR A 492 -45.91 8.82 -30.17
N LEU A 493 -47.18 8.80 -29.76
CA LEU A 493 -47.70 7.98 -28.66
C LEU A 493 -47.29 6.50 -28.81
N SER A 494 -47.28 5.98 -30.03
CA SER A 494 -46.89 4.60 -30.32
C SER A 494 -45.39 4.35 -30.09
N ALA A 495 -44.53 5.33 -30.37
CA ALA A 495 -43.10 5.21 -30.11
C ALA A 495 -42.80 5.25 -28.60
N ALA A 496 -43.44 6.18 -27.88
CA ALA A 496 -43.33 6.30 -26.43
C ALA A 496 -43.79 5.01 -25.72
N GLY A 497 -44.96 4.48 -26.11
CA GLY A 497 -45.49 3.24 -25.57
C GLY A 497 -44.55 2.05 -25.78
N ARG A 498 -43.94 1.91 -26.97
CA ARG A 498 -42.97 0.84 -27.23
C ARG A 498 -41.70 0.95 -26.39
N LYS A 499 -41.25 2.18 -26.11
CA LYS A 499 -40.06 2.45 -25.28
C LYS A 499 -40.34 2.15 -23.81
N LEU A 500 -41.49 2.58 -23.29
CA LEU A 500 -41.92 2.32 -21.91
C LEU A 500 -42.24 0.85 -21.62
N PHE A 501 -42.83 0.14 -22.59
CA PHE A 501 -43.26 -1.25 -22.42
C PHE A 501 -42.34 -2.25 -23.12
N SER A 502 -41.08 -1.89 -23.37
CA SER A 502 -40.08 -2.64 -24.16
C SER A 502 -39.90 -4.11 -23.74
N VAL A 503 -39.99 -4.39 -22.44
CA VAL A 503 -39.91 -5.75 -21.88
C VAL A 503 -41.29 -6.43 -21.86
N SER A 504 -42.33 -5.78 -21.32
CA SER A 504 -43.65 -6.42 -21.15
C SER A 504 -44.36 -6.77 -22.47
N ARG A 505 -43.95 -6.15 -23.58
CA ARG A 505 -44.49 -6.40 -24.92
C ARG A 505 -43.97 -7.68 -25.57
N THR A 506 -42.82 -8.22 -25.17
CA THR A 506 -42.28 -9.47 -25.72
C THR A 506 -43.06 -10.70 -25.25
N THR A 507 -43.78 -10.56 -24.13
CA THR A 507 -44.58 -11.62 -23.50
C THR A 507 -46.08 -11.59 -23.84
N LYS A 508 -46.57 -10.63 -24.65
CA LYS A 508 -48.01 -10.46 -24.90
C LYS A 508 -48.40 -10.60 -26.37
N THR A 509 -49.50 -11.29 -26.62
CA THR A 509 -50.02 -11.66 -27.95
C THR A 509 -50.66 -10.51 -28.74
N SER A 510 -51.05 -9.41 -28.08
CA SER A 510 -51.56 -8.19 -28.73
C SER A 510 -50.91 -6.94 -28.14
N GLY A 511 -50.04 -6.28 -28.90
CA GLY A 511 -49.27 -5.12 -28.46
C GLY A 511 -49.96 -3.79 -28.77
N ASN A 512 -50.99 -3.41 -27.99
CA ASN A 512 -51.53 -2.05 -28.05
C ASN A 512 -50.90 -1.16 -26.97
N ASP A 513 -49.58 -0.99 -27.07
CA ASP A 513 -48.76 -0.22 -26.11
C ASP A 513 -49.14 1.27 -26.09
N ALA A 514 -49.65 1.80 -27.20
CA ALA A 514 -50.18 3.16 -27.30
C ALA A 514 -51.44 3.37 -26.44
N ASP A 515 -52.36 2.39 -26.42
CA ASP A 515 -53.58 2.47 -25.60
C ASP A 515 -53.29 2.38 -24.10
N ARG A 516 -52.28 1.57 -23.71
CA ARG A 516 -51.81 1.48 -22.33
C ARG A 516 -51.25 2.80 -21.84
N LEU A 517 -50.40 3.44 -22.66
CA LEU A 517 -49.84 4.75 -22.34
C LEU A 517 -50.94 5.82 -22.25
N ARG A 518 -51.90 5.81 -23.17
CA ARG A 518 -53.06 6.73 -23.14
C ARG A 518 -53.88 6.60 -21.86
N LYS A 519 -54.20 5.37 -21.45
CA LYS A 519 -54.94 5.09 -20.21
C LYS A 519 -54.16 5.51 -18.96
N TYR A 520 -52.83 5.36 -18.98
CA TYR A 520 -51.97 5.80 -17.89
C TYR A 520 -51.97 7.32 -17.75
N LEU A 521 -51.73 8.08 -18.83
CA LEU A 521 -51.77 9.54 -18.81
C LEU A 521 -53.17 10.06 -18.40
N GLY A 522 -54.23 9.38 -18.85
CA GLY A 522 -55.61 9.73 -18.51
C GLY A 522 -55.95 9.64 -17.02
N ARG A 523 -55.25 8.80 -16.22
CA ARG A 523 -55.42 8.77 -14.75
C ARG A 523 -55.05 10.08 -14.07
N PHE A 524 -54.16 10.85 -14.70
CA PHE A 524 -53.70 12.15 -14.23
C PHE A 524 -54.33 13.32 -15.00
N GLY A 525 -55.30 13.03 -15.88
CA GLY A 525 -55.97 14.03 -16.71
C GLY A 525 -55.12 14.58 -17.85
N LEU A 526 -54.05 13.88 -18.25
CA LEU A 526 -53.12 14.30 -19.30
C LEU A 526 -53.37 13.56 -20.61
N LYS A 527 -53.19 14.25 -21.74
CA LYS A 527 -53.08 13.66 -23.09
C LYS A 527 -51.62 13.66 -23.53
N PHE A 528 -51.31 12.87 -24.56
CA PHE A 528 -49.96 12.82 -25.13
C PHE A 528 -49.52 14.17 -25.69
N GLU A 529 -50.44 14.89 -26.35
CA GLU A 529 -50.18 16.23 -26.87
C GLU A 529 -49.72 17.20 -25.76
N ASP A 530 -50.37 17.16 -24.59
CA ASP A 530 -50.08 18.02 -23.44
C ASP A 530 -48.67 17.82 -22.85
N VAL A 531 -48.05 16.65 -23.10
CA VAL A 531 -46.74 16.27 -22.53
C VAL A 531 -45.64 16.14 -23.59
N SER A 532 -46.01 16.09 -24.88
CA SER A 532 -45.06 16.04 -25.99
C SER A 532 -44.63 17.42 -26.48
N GLU A 533 -45.42 18.46 -26.18
CA GLU A 533 -45.09 19.85 -26.52
C GLU A 533 -45.04 20.72 -25.26
N VAL A 534 -43.86 21.27 -24.95
CA VAL A 534 -43.76 22.44 -24.06
C VAL A 534 -43.15 23.59 -24.85
N SER A 535 -44.04 24.53 -25.21
CA SER A 535 -43.84 25.98 -25.40
C SER A 535 -42.44 26.46 -25.77
N THR A 536 -42.19 26.62 -27.07
CA THR A 536 -41.13 27.48 -27.63
C THR A 536 -41.44 28.98 -27.56
N ASP A 537 -42.48 29.43 -26.85
CA ASP A 537 -42.77 30.86 -26.65
C ASP A 537 -42.35 31.34 -25.25
N ARG A 538 -41.09 31.77 -25.14
CA ARG A 538 -40.69 32.88 -24.24
C ARG A 538 -39.64 33.72 -24.97
N HIS A 539 -40.08 34.89 -25.44
CA HIS A 539 -39.21 36.04 -25.75
C HIS A 539 -38.62 36.61 -24.46
#